data_AF-A0A7V8WID3-F1
#
_entry.id   AF-A0A7V8WID3-F1
#
_cell.length_a   1.000
_cell.length_b   1.000
_cell.length_c   1.000
_cell.angle_alpha   90.00
_cell.angle_beta   90.00
_cell.angle_gamma   90.00
#
_symmetry.space_group_name_H-M   'P 1'
#
loop_
_entity.id
_entity.type
_entity.pdbx_description
1 polymer ?
#
loop_
_entity_poly.entity_id
_entity_poly.type
_entity_poly.pdbx_seq_one_letter_code
_entity_poly.pdbx_strand_id
1 'polypeptide(L)' 'MRRGSGVDPCVMVIFGAGGDLTRRELVPSLFELYRKQLVPERFGVVGFSQGEWDT' A
#
# COMPACT_ATOMS: atom_id res chain seq x y z
N MET A 1 24.00 -0.55 -14.30
CA MET A 1 23.81 -0.53 -12.83
C MET A 1 22.32 -0.60 -12.53
N ARG A 2 21.81 -1.74 -12.05
CA ARG A 2 20.40 -1.86 -11.60
C ARG A 2 20.31 -1.25 -10.21
N ARG A 3 19.76 -0.03 -10.07
CA ARG A 3 19.21 0.40 -8.78
C ARG A 3 17.83 -0.22 -8.63
N GLY A 4 17.79 -1.54 -8.40
CA GLY A 4 16.71 -2.07 -7.59
C GLY A 4 17.04 -1.60 -6.18
N SER A 5 16.15 -0.85 -5.52
CA SER A 5 16.28 -0.57 -4.10
C SER A 5 16.57 -1.90 -3.39
N GLY A 6 17.54 -1.95 -2.47
CA GLY A 6 17.94 -3.18 -1.77
C GLY A 6 16.88 -3.68 -0.79
N VAL A 7 15.61 -3.58 -1.14
CA VAL A 7 14.45 -3.91 -0.34
C VAL A 7 13.75 -5.08 -1.01
N ASP A 8 13.58 -6.16 -0.26
CA ASP A 8 12.94 -7.36 -0.78
C ASP A 8 11.49 -7.10 -1.17
N PRO A 9 10.96 -7.83 -2.16
CA PRO A 9 9.55 -7.81 -2.49
C PRO A 9 8.69 -8.03 -1.23
N CYS A 10 7.66 -7.21 -1.03
CA CYS A 10 6.78 -7.37 0.12
C CYS A 10 5.32 -7.07 -0.20
N VAL A 11 4.45 -7.66 0.62
CA VAL A 11 3.02 -7.39 0.63
C VAL A 11 2.66 -6.78 1.98
N MET A 12 1.99 -5.62 1.95
CA MET A 12 1.49 -4.96 3.13
C MET A 12 -0.01 -5.19 3.28
N VAL A 13 -0.43 -5.65 4.46
CA VAL A 13 -1.84 -5.91 4.77
C VAL A 13 -2.39 -4.77 5.62
N ILE A 14 -3.47 -4.12 5.14
CA ILE A 14 -4.17 -3.04 5.85
C ILE A 14 -5.44 -3.60 6.47
N PHE A 15 -5.44 -3.76 7.79
CA PHE A 15 -6.65 -4.04 8.56
C PHE A 15 -7.43 -2.74 8.80
N GLY A 16 -8.75 -2.77 8.59
CA GLY A 16 -9.56 -1.55 8.56
C GLY A 16 -9.46 -0.80 7.22
N ALA A 17 -9.36 -1.54 6.11
CA ALA A 17 -9.23 -0.96 4.78
C ALA A 17 -10.37 0.01 4.40
N GLY A 18 -11.59 -0.25 4.89
CA GLY A 18 -12.75 0.65 4.73
C GLY A 18 -12.82 1.83 5.71
N GLY A 19 -11.84 2.01 6.60
CA GLY A 19 -11.83 3.07 7.59
C GLY A 19 -11.51 4.45 7.02
N ASP A 20 -11.98 5.52 7.68
CA ASP A 20 -11.77 6.91 7.24
C ASP A 20 -10.28 7.29 7.15
N LEU A 21 -9.46 6.82 8.11
CA LEU A 21 -8.00 7.01 8.08
C LEU A 21 -7.37 6.38 6.84
N THR A 22 -7.81 5.17 6.48
CA THR A 22 -7.27 4.47 5.31
C THR A 22 -7.54 5.27 4.05
N ARG A 23 -8.76 5.80 3.90
CA ARG A 23 -9.19 6.57 2.74
C ARG A 23 -8.52 7.95 2.64
N ARG A 24 -8.42 8.67 3.76
CA ARG A 24 -7.97 10.08 3.76
C ARG A 24 -6.46 10.24 3.82
N GLU A 25 -5.76 9.34 4.52
CA GLU A 25 -4.35 9.52 4.84
C GLU A 25 -3.48 8.36 4.35
N LEU A 26 -3.83 7.12 4.69
CA LEU A 26 -2.95 5.97 4.46
C LEU A 26 -2.78 5.65 2.97
N VAL A 27 -3.88 5.47 2.23
CA VAL A 27 -3.82 5.16 0.79
C VAL A 27 -3.18 6.30 0.00
N PRO A 28 -3.53 7.58 0.21
CA PRO A 28 -2.84 8.69 -0.45
C PRO A 28 -1.33 8.73 -0.14
N SER A 29 -0.92 8.52 1.11
CA SER A 29 0.49 8.50 1.49
C SER A 29 1.26 7.35 0.85
N LEU A 30 0.67 6.15 0.81
CA LEU A 30 1.26 4.99 0.14
C LEU A 30 1.38 5.19 -1.37
N PHE A 31 0.39 5.83 -1.98
CA PHE A 31 0.44 6.18 -3.39
C PHE A 31 1.57 7.18 -3.68
N GLU A 32 1.80 8.16 -2.81
CA GLU A 32 2.95 9.06 -2.92
C GLU A 32 4.29 8.35 -2.76
N LEU A 33 4.40 7.37 -1.85
CA LEU A 33 5.61 6.52 -1.74
C LEU A 33 5.83 5.69 -3.00
N TYR A 34 4.76 5.12 -3.58
CA TYR A 34 4.83 4.41 -4.84
C TYR A 34 5.30 5.31 -6.00
N ARG A 35 4.70 6.52 -6.14
CA ARG A 35 5.09 7.50 -7.16
C ARG A 35 6.54 7.95 -7.04
N LYS A 36 7.06 8.06 -5.83
CA LYS A 36 8.45 8.45 -5.54
C LYS A 36 9.43 7.28 -5.62
N GLN A 37 8.97 6.07 -5.98
CA GLN A 37 9.78 4.85 -6.02
C GLN A 37 10.46 4.54 -4.67
N LEU A 38 9.76 4.85 -3.58
CA LEU A 38 10.20 4.61 -2.19
C LEU A 38 9.65 3.30 -1.60
N VAL A 39 9.06 2.46 -2.44
CA VAL A 39 8.62 1.09 -2.12
C VAL A 39 9.43 0.09 -2.94
N PRO A 40 9.44 -1.21 -2.57
CA PRO A 40 10.04 -2.25 -3.42
C PRO A 40 9.50 -2.22 -4.85
N GLU A 41 10.35 -2.58 -5.82
CA GLU A 41 9.93 -2.71 -7.23
C GLU A 41 8.75 -3.68 -7.39
N ARG A 42 8.71 -4.70 -6.52
CA ARG A 42 7.59 -5.64 -6.36
C ARG A 42 6.91 -5.42 -5.01
N PHE A 43 6.00 -4.46 -4.97
CA PHE A 43 5.21 -4.11 -3.79
C PHE A 43 3.72 -4.38 -4.04
N GLY A 44 3.06 -5.01 -3.07
CA GLY A 44 1.62 -5.28 -3.11
C GLY A 44 0.91 -4.79 -1.85
N VAL A 45 -0.38 -4.46 -1.98
CA VAL A 45 -1.24 -4.08 -0.85
C VAL A 45 -2.47 -4.96 -0.83
N VAL A 46 -2.81 -5.50 0.35
CA VAL A 46 -4.03 -6.26 0.59
C VAL A 46 -4.86 -5.52 1.63
N GLY A 47 -6.07 -5.13 1.29
CA GLY A 47 -7.02 -4.53 2.21
C GLY A 47 -7.91 -5.58 2.87
N PHE A 48 -8.11 -5.47 4.18
CA PHE A 48 -9.07 -6.27 4.94
C PHE A 48 -9.94 -5.37 5.81
N SER A 49 -11.25 -5.56 5.77
CA SER A 49 -12.22 -4.93 6.67
C SER A 49 -13.39 -5.86 6.92
N GLN A 50 -14.04 -5.70 8.07
CA GLN A 50 -15.31 -6.37 8.33
C GLN A 50 -16.41 -5.65 7.52
N GLY A 51 -17.33 -6.41 6.92
CA GLY A 51 -18.41 -5.89 6.08
C GLY A 51 -18.27 -6.27 4.61
N GLU A 52 -19.30 -5.97 3.84
CA GLU A 52 -19.31 -6.17 2.39
C GLU A 52 -18.43 -5.11 1.71
N TRP A 53 -17.70 -5.52 0.68
CA TRP A 53 -16.97 -4.58 -0.17
C TRP A 53 -17.96 -3.99 -1.17
N ASP A 54 -18.40 -2.77 -0.92
CA ASP A 54 -19.20 -2.00 -1.88
C ASP A 54 -18.26 -1.35 -2.91
N THR A 55 -18.55 -1.53 -4.20
CA THR A 55 -17.70 -1.10 -5.33
C THR A 55 -18.16 0.22 -5.91
#